data_AF-A0A924YUG8-F1
#
_entry.id   AF-A0A924YUG8-F1
#
_cell.length_a   1.000
_cell.length_b   1.000
_cell.length_c   1.000
_cell.angle_alpha   90.00
_cell.angle_beta   90.00
_cell.angle_gamma   90.00
#
_symmetry.space_group_name_H-M   'P 1'
#
loop_
_entity.id
_entity.type
_entity.pdbx_description
1 polymer ?
#
loop_
_entity_poly.entity_id
_entity_poly.type
_entity_poly.pdbx_seq_one_letter_code
_entity_poly.pdbx_strand_id
1 'polypeptide(L)'
;MKSLFNDENGFVVSAELILVATIVVLGLIVGLAEVRQAVTEELEDVASAIGSLNQSYTYAGLKTSKACLSGSRFFDDRDLCDSQFDVVGIPASDEDE
;
A
#
# COMPACT_ATOMS: atom_id res chain seq x y z
N MET A 1 23.26 -14.24 52.51
CA MET A 1 21.96 -13.54 52.35
C MET A 1 22.09 -12.02 52.22
N LYS A 2 23.04 -11.34 52.91
CA LYS A 2 23.27 -9.89 52.72
C LYS A 2 23.78 -9.47 51.32
N SER A 3 24.52 -10.34 50.62
CA SER A 3 25.09 -10.04 49.29
C SER A 3 24.06 -9.91 48.16
N LEU A 4 22.88 -10.54 48.29
CA LEU A 4 21.84 -10.47 47.24
C LEU A 4 21.01 -9.18 47.33
N PHE A 5 20.92 -8.58 48.52
CA PHE A 5 20.22 -7.31 48.74
C PHE A 5 21.07 -6.09 48.38
N ASN A 6 22.38 -6.27 48.18
CA ASN A 6 23.33 -5.20 47.87
C ASN A 6 23.89 -5.32 46.44
N ASP A 7 23.29 -6.19 45.61
CA ASP A 7 23.65 -6.41 44.22
C ASP A 7 22.89 -5.43 43.31
N GLU A 8 23.30 -4.16 43.35
CA GLU A 8 22.75 -3.10 42.49
C GLU A 8 23.28 -3.20 41.04
N ASN A 9 24.36 -3.94 40.82
CA ASN A 9 25.01 -4.08 39.52
C ASN A 9 24.13 -4.81 38.50
N GLY A 10 23.30 -5.78 38.92
CA GLY A 10 22.33 -6.45 38.03
C GLY A 10 21.06 -5.64 37.74
N PHE A 11 20.67 -4.75 38.66
CA PHE A 11 19.49 -3.90 38.53
C PHE A 11 19.72 -2.75 37.53
N VAL A 12 20.91 -2.13 37.57
CA VAL A 12 21.29 -1.04 36.64
C VAL A 12 21.37 -1.55 35.20
N VAL A 13 21.98 -2.72 34.99
CA VAL A 13 22.16 -3.31 33.64
C VAL A 13 20.84 -3.76 33.01
N SER A 14 19.83 -4.14 33.80
CA SER A 14 18.53 -4.57 33.26
C SER A 14 17.63 -3.40 32.86
N ALA A 15 17.66 -2.28 33.59
CA ALA A 15 16.90 -1.08 33.25
C ALA A 15 17.38 -0.43 31.93
N GLU A 16 18.70 -0.36 31.72
CA GLU A 16 19.30 0.16 30.49
C GLU A 16 18.95 -0.70 29.27
N LEU A 17 18.96 -2.03 29.42
CA LEU A 17 18.60 -2.96 28.35
C LEU A 17 17.11 -2.86 27.96
N ILE A 18 16.23 -2.66 28.94
CA ILE A 18 14.79 -2.43 28.69
C ILE A 18 14.60 -1.11 27.94
N LEU A 19 15.32 -0.04 28.32
CA LEU A 19 15.24 1.24 27.63
C LEU A 19 15.65 1.10 26.15
N VAL A 20 16.77 0.44 25.86
CA VAL A 20 17.21 0.19 24.48
C VAL A 20 16.20 -0.68 23.73
N ALA A 21 15.71 -1.76 24.35
CA ALA A 21 14.74 -2.65 23.74
C ALA A 21 13.43 -1.93 23.37
N THR A 22 12.95 -1.04 24.23
CA THR A 22 11.73 -0.26 23.94
C THR A 22 11.92 0.71 22.78
N ILE A 23 13.07 1.39 22.69
CA ILE A 23 13.40 2.27 21.56
C ILE A 23 13.46 1.47 20.25
N VAL A 24 14.09 0.30 20.26
CA VAL A 24 14.16 -0.59 19.09
C VAL A 24 12.77 -1.06 18.66
N VAL A 25 11.92 -1.48 19.60
CA VAL A 25 10.55 -1.91 19.29
C VAL A 25 9.73 -0.77 18.71
N LEU A 26 9.83 0.45 19.25
CA LEU A 26 9.15 1.62 18.70
C LEU A 26 9.62 1.94 17.27
N GLY A 27 10.94 1.88 17.03
CA GLY A 27 11.51 2.06 15.70
C GLY A 27 11.05 1.00 14.71
N LEU A 28 10.92 -0.26 15.15
CA LEU A 28 10.41 -1.35 14.31
C LEU A 28 8.92 -1.19 14.00
N ILE A 29 8.10 -0.72 14.93
CA ILE A 29 6.67 -0.49 14.70
C ILE A 29 6.48 0.60 13.63
N VAL A 30 7.16 1.74 13.78
CA VAL A 30 7.09 2.82 12.80
C VAL A 30 7.67 2.36 11.46
N GLY A 31 8.85 1.74 11.46
CA GLY A 31 9.47 1.24 10.23
C GLY A 31 8.61 0.23 9.48
N LEU A 32 7.92 -0.67 10.19
CA LEU A 32 7.01 -1.62 9.55
C LEU A 32 5.72 -0.96 9.03
N ALA A 33 5.24 0.08 9.72
CA ALA A 33 4.10 0.87 9.24
C ALA A 33 4.42 1.58 7.93
N GLU A 34 5.61 2.19 7.82
CA GLU A 34 6.07 2.83 6.58
C GLU A 34 6.28 1.83 5.45
N VAL A 35 6.88 0.65 5.72
CA VAL A 35 7.03 -0.40 4.71
C VAL A 35 5.67 -0.87 4.19
N ARG A 36 4.67 -1.02 5.08
CA ARG A 36 3.32 -1.37 4.65
C ARG A 36 2.74 -0.29 3.75
N GLN A 37 2.89 0.98 4.12
CA GLN A 37 2.33 2.09 3.36
C GLN A 37 2.96 2.15 1.97
N ALA A 38 4.30 2.13 1.89
CA ALA A 38 5.04 2.14 0.64
C ALA A 38 4.64 0.98 -0.28
N VAL A 39 4.51 -0.25 0.24
CA VAL A 39 4.05 -1.40 -0.57
C VAL A 39 2.62 -1.20 -1.07
N THR A 40 1.75 -0.58 -0.28
CA THR A 40 0.36 -0.35 -0.67
C THR A 40 0.27 0.66 -1.81
N GLU A 41 1.05 1.74 -1.73
CA GLU A 41 1.15 2.78 -2.76
C GLU A 41 1.69 2.21 -4.08
N GLU A 42 2.76 1.42 -4.05
CA GLU A 42 3.29 0.77 -5.25
C GLU A 42 2.29 -0.21 -5.90
N LEU A 43 1.49 -0.90 -5.09
CA LEU A 43 0.43 -1.78 -5.61
C LEU A 43 -0.73 -1.00 -6.21
N GLU A 44 -1.03 0.18 -5.69
CA GLU A 44 -2.00 1.11 -6.25
C GLU A 44 -1.55 1.62 -7.63
N ASP A 45 -0.28 2.01 -7.76
CA ASP A 45 0.32 2.44 -9.03
C ASP A 45 0.30 1.30 -10.08
N VAL A 46 0.62 0.06 -9.66
CA VAL A 46 0.52 -1.12 -10.53
C VAL A 46 -0.93 -1.38 -10.97
N ALA A 47 -1.90 -1.22 -10.06
CA ALA A 47 -3.31 -1.40 -10.38
C ALA A 47 -3.81 -0.35 -11.38
N SER A 48 -3.42 0.92 -11.19
CA SER A 48 -3.72 2.02 -12.12
C SER A 48 -3.11 1.77 -13.49
N ALA A 49 -1.84 1.33 -13.55
CA ALA A 49 -1.18 0.99 -14.81
C ALA A 49 -1.94 -0.10 -15.58
N ILE A 50 -2.44 -1.13 -14.89
CA ILE A 50 -3.27 -2.19 -15.49
C ILE A 50 -4.62 -1.65 -15.95
N GLY A 51 -5.28 -0.80 -15.16
CA GLY A 51 -6.56 -0.16 -15.53
C GLY A 51 -6.44 0.77 -16.73
N SER A 52 -5.29 1.45 -16.88
CA SER A 52 -5.00 2.34 -18.00
C SER A 52 -4.80 1.62 -19.34
N LEU A 53 -4.68 0.29 -19.32
CA LEU A 53 -4.53 -0.50 -20.54
C LEU A 53 -5.77 -0.34 -21.42
N ASN A 54 -5.52 -0.14 -22.72
CA ASN A 54 -6.57 0.05 -23.68
C ASN A 54 -7.34 -1.27 -23.94
N GLN A 55 -8.54 -1.40 -23.37
CA GLN A 55 -9.43 -2.56 -23.52
C GLN A 55 -10.35 -2.46 -24.76
N SER A 56 -9.78 -2.25 -25.96
CA SER A 56 -10.54 -1.96 -27.20
C SER A 56 -11.17 -3.15 -27.94
N TYR A 57 -11.11 -4.39 -27.43
CA TYR A 57 -11.72 -5.50 -28.17
C TYR A 57 -13.26 -5.40 -28.13
N THR A 58 -13.85 -5.06 -29.28
CA THR A 58 -15.28 -5.01 -29.49
C THR A 58 -15.63 -5.62 -30.83
N TYR A 59 -16.70 -6.42 -30.90
CA TYR A 59 -17.31 -6.82 -32.16
C TYR A 59 -18.81 -6.56 -32.14
N ALA A 60 -19.32 -6.06 -33.26
CA ALA A 60 -20.73 -5.74 -33.41
C ALA A 60 -21.54 -7.02 -33.64
N GLY A 61 -22.75 -7.03 -33.07
CA GLY A 61 -23.75 -8.02 -33.40
C GLY A 61 -24.35 -7.76 -34.78
N LEU A 62 -24.99 -8.79 -35.35
CA LEU A 62 -25.65 -8.70 -36.65
C LEU A 62 -27.16 -8.90 -36.48
N LYS A 63 -27.97 -7.93 -36.91
CA LYS A 63 -29.44 -8.02 -36.87
C LYS A 63 -30.01 -8.02 -38.28
N THR A 64 -30.79 -9.05 -38.59
CA THR A 64 -31.57 -9.19 -39.83
C THR A 64 -33.05 -9.43 -39.49
N SER A 65 -33.92 -9.44 -40.50
CA SER A 65 -35.38 -9.61 -40.34
C SER A 65 -35.80 -10.98 -39.80
N LYS A 66 -34.88 -11.95 -39.72
CA LYS A 66 -35.11 -13.33 -39.27
C LYS A 66 -34.14 -13.81 -38.18
N ALA A 67 -33.13 -13.01 -37.81
CA ALA A 67 -32.13 -13.43 -36.84
C ALA A 67 -31.45 -12.22 -36.17
N CYS A 68 -31.00 -12.40 -34.94
CA CYS A 68 -30.24 -11.42 -34.19
C CYS A 68 -29.04 -12.15 -33.56
N LEU A 69 -27.84 -11.68 -33.86
CA LEU A 69 -26.59 -12.12 -33.25
C LEU A 69 -26.13 -11.00 -32.32
N SER A 70 -25.89 -11.29 -31.04
CA SER A 70 -25.32 -10.31 -30.11
C SER A 70 -23.84 -10.08 -30.40
N GLY A 71 -23.43 -8.82 -30.27
CA GLY A 71 -22.01 -8.45 -30.19
C GLY A 71 -21.49 -8.57 -28.76
N SER A 72 -20.19 -8.32 -28.58
CA SER A 72 -19.64 -8.08 -27.25
C SER A 72 -18.67 -6.90 -27.27
N ARG A 73 -18.67 -6.16 -26.17
CA ARG A 73 -17.76 -5.06 -25.88
C ARG A 73 -17.51 -5.04 -24.37
N PHE A 74 -16.28 -4.77 -23.95
CA PHE A 74 -16.00 -4.47 -22.55
C PHE A 74 -16.25 -2.97 -22.33
N PHE A 75 -17.02 -2.62 -21.30
CA PHE A 75 -17.26 -1.23 -20.89
C PHE A 75 -16.72 -1.09 -19.48
N ASP A 76 -15.67 -0.28 -19.36
CA ASP A 76 -15.18 0.17 -18.07
C ASP A 76 -15.86 1.50 -17.76
N ASP A 77 -16.88 1.47 -16.91
CA ASP A 77 -17.62 2.66 -16.49
C ASP A 77 -17.05 3.14 -15.16
N ARG A 78 -16.81 4.45 -15.03
CA ARG A 78 -16.22 5.05 -13.82
C ARG A 78 -17.05 4.70 -12.57
N ASP A 79 -16.44 4.03 -11.60
CA ASP A 79 -17.06 3.68 -10.32
C ASP A 79 -16.60 4.59 -9.15
N LEU A 80 -16.98 4.22 -7.93
CA LEU A 80 -16.75 5.00 -6.70
C LEU A 80 -15.25 5.19 -6.35
N CYS A 81 -14.34 4.52 -7.07
CA CYS A 81 -12.89 4.67 -6.96
C CYS A 81 -12.24 5.33 -8.18
N ASP A 82 -12.95 5.54 -9.29
CA ASP A 82 -12.39 6.07 -10.54
C ASP A 82 -12.41 7.61 -10.64
N SER A 83 -12.90 8.31 -9.62
CA SER A 83 -13.12 9.77 -9.71
C SER A 83 -12.82 10.59 -8.45
N GLN A 84 -12.14 10.05 -7.43
CA GLN A 84 -11.82 10.87 -6.25
C GLN A 84 -10.43 10.71 -5.63
N PHE A 85 -9.59 9.81 -6.11
CA PHE A 85 -8.15 9.77 -5.81
C PHE A 85 -7.42 9.16 -7.00
N ASP A 86 -7.66 9.69 -8.20
CA ASP A 86 -6.67 9.50 -9.27
C ASP A 86 -5.34 9.90 -8.66
N VAL A 87 -4.39 8.96 -8.65
CA VAL A 87 -3.02 9.21 -8.20
C VAL A 87 -2.48 10.26 -9.15
N VAL A 88 -2.78 11.52 -8.87
CA VAL A 88 -1.96 12.63 -9.27
C VAL A 88 -0.69 12.33 -8.51
N GLY A 89 0.23 11.63 -9.16
CA GLY A 89 1.60 11.53 -8.68
C GLY A 89 1.95 12.96 -8.32
N ILE A 90 2.11 13.21 -7.03
CA ILE A 90 2.72 14.45 -6.58
C ILE A 90 4.02 14.42 -7.37
N PRO A 91 4.24 15.32 -8.36
CA PRO A 91 5.54 15.34 -9.02
C PRO A 91 6.52 15.43 -7.87
N ALA A 92 7.54 14.57 -7.84
CA ALA A 92 8.56 14.60 -6.80
C ALA A 92 8.90 16.07 -6.57
N SER A 93 8.38 16.65 -5.49
CA SER A 93 8.75 17.99 -5.12
C SER A 93 10.17 17.75 -4.71
N ASP A 94 11.11 18.14 -5.58
CA ASP A 94 12.53 18.05 -5.31
C ASP A 94 12.71 18.47 -3.84
N GLU A 95 13.06 17.51 -2.97
CA GLU A 95 13.35 17.78 -1.55
C GLU A 95 14.72 18.45 -1.42
N ASP A 96 15.02 19.36 -2.34
CA ASP A 96 16.24 20.15 -2.42
C ASP A 96 15.87 21.64 -2.40
N GLU A 97 15.38 22.10 -1.24
CA GLU A 97 15.74 23.40 -0.63
C GLU A 97 15.51 23.43 0.88
#